data_AF-A0A496Y6T9-F1
#
_entry.id   AF-A0A496Y6T9-F1
#
_cell.length_a   1.000
_cell.length_b   1.000
_cell.length_c   1.000
_cell.angle_alpha   90.00
_cell.angle_beta   90.00
_cell.angle_gamma   90.00
#
_symmetry.space_group_name_H-M   'P 1'
#
loop_
_entity.id
_entity.type
_entity.pdbx_description
1 polymer ?
#
loop_
_entity_poly.entity_id
_entity_poly.type
_entity_poly.pdbx_seq_one_letter_code
_entity_poly.pdbx_strand_id
1 'polypeptide(L)'
;MAGGIIMDWKELGRRIVQVGAPLLGTALGGPGGAAVGSMVAGLFGAEPDNPADIYAKIQTNPDAVVRLRELELKHEEALQEIAVKRAQTETERELGVIREVNQTMREERKSEHWPQYSWRPFNGFAFPLAVICIYFVLPLAEMPVPVVPQWVWAGWLSILGVSAYHRGKEKRAEVGDANPGLAVGMINAIRGRS
;
A
#
# COMPACT_ATOMS: atom_id res chain seq x y z
N MET A 1 34.60 -3.43 13.79
CA MET A 1 34.05 -2.64 14.92
C MET A 1 32.72 -3.28 15.31
N ALA A 2 32.66 -3.91 16.48
CA ALA A 2 31.48 -4.64 16.93
C ALA A 2 30.34 -3.63 17.19
N GLY A 3 29.24 -3.77 16.44
CA GLY A 3 28.01 -3.03 16.71
C GLY A 3 27.42 -3.51 18.03
N GLY A 4 27.80 -2.86 19.13
CA GLY A 4 27.13 -3.04 20.41
C GLY A 4 25.70 -2.57 20.26
N ILE A 5 24.75 -3.50 20.35
CA ILE A 5 23.33 -3.17 20.42
C ILE A 5 23.15 -2.29 21.67
N ILE A 6 22.92 -1.00 21.48
CA ILE A 6 22.48 -0.12 22.56
C ILE A 6 21.14 -0.69 23.04
N MET A 7 21.05 -1.01 24.33
CA MET A 7 19.82 -1.56 24.90
C MET A 7 18.72 -0.49 24.87
N ASP A 8 17.72 -0.68 24.01
CA ASP A 8 16.54 0.18 23.92
C ASP A 8 15.27 -0.56 24.41
N TRP A 9 14.15 0.15 24.51
CA TRP A 9 12.88 -0.41 24.97
C TRP A 9 12.37 -1.58 24.11
N LYS A 10 12.67 -1.55 22.81
CA LYS A 10 12.25 -2.58 21.87
C LYS A 10 13.05 -3.87 22.08
N GLU A 11 14.35 -3.73 22.27
CA GLU A 11 15.25 -4.84 22.57
C GLU A 11 14.96 -5.42 23.95
N LEU A 12 14.74 -4.59 24.97
CA LEU A 12 14.30 -5.04 26.29
C LEU A 12 12.98 -5.83 26.20
N GLY A 13 11.98 -5.29 25.49
CA GLY A 13 10.70 -5.95 25.26
C GLY A 13 10.88 -7.32 24.59
N ARG A 14 11.69 -7.40 23.52
CA ARG A 14 12.02 -8.66 22.83
C ARG A 14 12.63 -9.69 23.77
N ARG A 15 13.53 -9.26 24.65
CA ARG A 15 14.15 -10.15 25.64
C ARG A 15 13.15 -10.61 26.70
N ILE A 16 12.25 -9.74 27.16
CA ILE A 16 11.20 -10.11 28.11
C ILE A 16 10.20 -11.11 27.52
N VAL A 17 9.88 -10.99 26.22
CA VAL A 17 9.12 -12.05 25.50
C VAL A 17 9.86 -13.39 25.58
N GLN A 18 11.18 -13.40 25.31
CA GLN A 18 11.99 -14.63 25.36
C GLN A 18 12.11 -15.23 26.76
N VAL A 19 12.08 -14.39 27.80
CA VAL A 19 12.13 -14.81 29.21
C VAL A 19 10.81 -15.43 29.68
N GLY A 20 9.70 -15.20 28.96
CA GLY A 20 8.41 -15.88 29.21
C GLY A 20 7.24 -14.97 29.61
N ALA A 21 7.36 -13.65 29.41
CA ALA A 21 6.28 -12.69 29.63
C ALA A 21 5.91 -11.94 28.33
N PRO A 22 5.12 -12.57 27.43
CA PRO A 22 4.87 -12.06 26.08
C PRO A 22 4.04 -10.76 26.01
N LEU A 23 2.97 -10.60 26.77
CA LEU A 23 2.15 -9.39 26.82
C LEU A 23 2.93 -8.21 27.41
N LEU A 24 3.72 -8.43 28.47
CA LEU A 24 4.61 -7.40 29.02
C LEU A 24 5.70 -7.02 28.01
N GLY A 25 6.34 -8.01 27.38
CA GLY A 25 7.40 -7.76 26.40
C GLY A 25 6.89 -7.04 25.14
N THR A 26 5.69 -7.36 24.66
CA THR A 26 5.06 -6.68 23.53
C THR A 26 4.64 -5.25 23.88
N ALA A 27 4.17 -5.01 25.10
CA ALA A 27 3.84 -3.67 25.59
C ALA A 27 5.10 -2.80 25.76
N LEU A 28 6.19 -3.36 26.28
CA LEU A 28 7.50 -2.69 26.39
C LEU A 28 8.09 -2.32 25.03
N GLY A 29 7.94 -3.18 24.03
CA GLY A 29 8.38 -2.89 22.66
C GLY A 29 7.45 -1.95 21.89
N GLY A 30 6.35 -1.51 22.49
CA GLY A 30 5.35 -0.62 21.89
C GLY A 30 5.58 0.87 22.19
N PRO A 31 4.80 1.75 21.54
CA PRO A 31 4.75 3.16 21.90
C PRO A 31 4.30 3.32 23.36
N GLY A 32 5.09 4.03 24.17
CA GLY A 32 4.86 4.10 25.62
C GLY A 32 5.58 3.02 26.43
N GLY A 33 6.48 2.24 25.81
CA GLY A 33 7.28 1.20 26.46
C GLY A 33 8.02 1.66 27.72
N ALA A 34 8.42 2.92 27.81
CA ALA A 34 9.02 3.49 29.02
C ALA A 34 8.08 3.42 30.25
N ALA A 35 6.78 3.66 30.09
CA ALA A 35 5.82 3.59 31.20
C ALA A 35 5.67 2.15 31.73
N VAL A 36 5.65 1.17 30.83
CA VAL A 36 5.67 -0.25 31.20
C VAL A 36 7.03 -0.64 31.80
N GLY A 37 8.10 -0.04 31.28
CA GLY A 37 9.47 -0.14 31.76
C GLY A 37 9.62 0.25 33.20
N SER A 38 9.04 1.39 33.60
CA SER A 38 9.07 1.87 34.99
C SER A 38 8.37 0.91 35.96
N MET A 39 7.31 0.22 35.52
CA MET A 39 6.65 -0.81 36.34
C MET A 39 7.56 -2.02 36.57
N VAL A 40 8.23 -2.48 35.51
CA VAL A 40 9.20 -3.58 35.61
C VAL A 40 10.41 -3.15 36.45
N ALA A 41 10.87 -1.91 36.31
CA ALA A 41 11.98 -1.37 37.08
C ALA A 41 11.68 -1.37 38.59
N GLY A 42 10.48 -0.94 38.98
CA GLY A 42 10.03 -0.98 40.38
C GLY A 42 10.00 -2.39 40.98
N LEU A 43 9.68 -3.41 40.18
CA LEU A 43 9.66 -4.82 40.62
C LEU A 43 11.07 -5.37 40.90
N PHE A 44 12.08 -4.92 40.15
CA PHE A 44 13.45 -5.42 40.24
C PHE A 44 14.42 -4.44 40.94
N GLY A 45 13.95 -3.28 41.38
CA GLY A 45 14.79 -2.22 41.96
C GLY A 45 15.80 -1.67 40.95
N ALA A 46 15.41 -1.61 39.68
CA ALA A 46 16.18 -1.02 38.60
C ALA A 46 15.82 0.46 38.40
N GLU A 47 16.64 1.17 37.64
CA GLU A 47 16.39 2.54 37.26
C GLU A 47 15.25 2.65 36.21
N PRO A 48 14.16 3.41 36.47
CA PRO A 48 12.93 3.42 35.68
C PRO A 48 13.04 3.80 34.20
N ASP A 49 14.12 4.49 33.82
CA ASP A 49 14.36 5.01 32.47
C ASP A 49 15.60 4.39 31.80
N ASN A 50 16.13 3.31 32.38
CA ASN A 50 17.35 2.66 31.92
C ASN A 50 17.09 1.19 31.53
N PRO A 51 16.76 0.92 30.25
CA PRO A 51 16.50 -0.43 29.77
C PRO A 51 17.65 -1.41 30.00
N ALA A 52 18.90 -0.93 29.98
CA ALA A 52 20.09 -1.75 30.24
C ALA A 52 20.16 -2.20 31.70
N ASP A 53 19.91 -1.29 32.64
CA ASP A 53 19.89 -1.61 34.07
C ASP A 53 18.73 -2.55 34.42
N ILE A 54 17.52 -2.29 33.89
CA ILE A 54 16.37 -3.18 34.05
C ILE A 54 16.71 -4.59 33.58
N TYR A 55 17.30 -4.72 32.39
CA TYR A 55 17.72 -6.00 31.87
C TYR A 55 18.77 -6.69 32.74
N ALA A 56 19.77 -5.94 33.23
CA ALA A 56 20.81 -6.47 34.10
C ALA A 56 20.23 -7.01 35.41
N LYS A 57 19.32 -6.26 36.06
CA LYS A 57 18.65 -6.69 37.30
C LYS A 57 17.81 -7.94 37.11
N ILE A 58 17.11 -8.05 35.98
CA ILE A 58 16.36 -9.26 35.59
C ILE A 58 17.31 -10.46 35.46
N GLN A 59 18.45 -10.31 34.79
CA GLN A 59 19.42 -11.41 34.60
C GLN A 59 20.05 -11.89 35.91
N THR A 60 20.27 -10.98 36.86
CA THR A 60 20.83 -11.34 38.18
C THR A 60 19.82 -11.97 39.13
N ASN A 61 18.54 -12.05 38.75
CA ASN A 61 17.48 -12.51 39.62
C ASN A 61 17.01 -13.93 39.22
N PRO A 62 17.21 -14.95 40.07
CA PRO A 62 16.86 -16.33 39.74
C PRO A 62 15.35 -16.54 39.55
N ASP A 63 14.52 -15.70 40.17
CA ASP A 63 13.05 -15.80 40.11
C ASP A 63 12.45 -14.84 39.07
N ALA A 64 13.26 -14.23 38.20
CA ALA A 64 12.82 -13.18 37.30
C ALA A 64 11.65 -13.60 36.40
N VAL A 65 11.69 -14.82 35.87
CA VAL A 65 10.64 -15.39 35.02
C VAL A 65 9.30 -15.42 35.78
N VAL A 66 9.33 -15.93 37.01
CA VAL A 66 8.12 -16.08 37.85
C VAL A 66 7.53 -14.71 38.15
N ARG A 67 8.35 -13.75 38.60
CA ARG A 67 7.86 -12.41 38.95
C ARG A 67 7.35 -11.63 37.74
N LEU A 68 8.01 -11.74 36.58
CA LEU A 68 7.53 -11.13 35.34
C LEU A 68 6.19 -11.74 34.93
N ARG A 69 6.02 -13.06 35.05
CA ARG A 69 4.76 -13.71 34.72
C ARG A 69 3.64 -13.36 35.70
N GLU A 70 3.95 -13.24 36.99
CA GLU A 70 3.01 -12.74 38.00
C GLU A 70 2.56 -11.31 37.70
N LEU A 71 3.50 -10.43 37.34
CA LEU A 71 3.19 -9.05 36.95
C LEU A 71 2.29 -9.02 35.70
N GLU A 72 2.58 -9.87 34.73
CA GLU A 72 1.79 -10.00 33.51
C GLU A 72 0.37 -10.48 33.80
N LEU A 73 0.20 -11.51 34.62
CA LEU A 73 -1.11 -12.03 35.01
C LEU A 73 -1.89 -11.02 35.83
N LYS A 74 -1.22 -10.26 36.71
CA LYS A 74 -1.84 -9.21 37.52
C LYS A 74 -2.39 -8.06 36.67
N HIS A 75 -1.76 -7.78 35.53
CA HIS A 75 -2.11 -6.68 34.63
C HIS A 75 -2.60 -7.15 33.26
N GLU A 76 -3.06 -8.39 33.14
CA GLU A 76 -3.37 -9.01 31.86
C GLU A 76 -4.39 -8.19 31.06
N GLU A 77 -5.48 -7.78 31.71
CA GLU A 77 -6.54 -6.98 31.09
C GLU A 77 -6.01 -5.65 30.54
N ALA A 78 -5.20 -4.94 31.34
CA ALA A 78 -4.61 -3.67 30.92
C ALA A 78 -3.61 -3.85 29.76
N LEU A 79 -2.82 -4.92 29.78
CA LEU A 79 -1.87 -5.23 28.70
C LEU A 79 -2.59 -5.64 27.41
N GLN A 80 -3.69 -6.40 27.52
CA GLN A 80 -4.57 -6.72 26.40
C GLN A 80 -5.23 -5.47 25.82
N GLU A 81 -5.71 -4.55 26.67
CA GLU A 81 -6.27 -3.27 26.22
C GLU A 81 -5.24 -2.45 25.44
N ILE A 82 -3.99 -2.36 25.93
CA ILE A 82 -2.90 -1.70 25.22
C ILE A 82 -2.66 -2.35 23.85
N ALA A 83 -2.68 -3.68 23.76
CA ALA A 83 -2.50 -4.40 22.50
C ALA A 83 -3.63 -4.12 21.50
N VAL A 84 -4.89 -4.13 21.95
CA VAL A 84 -6.05 -3.82 21.12
C VAL A 84 -6.02 -2.37 20.64
N LYS A 85 -5.77 -1.42 21.56
CA LYS A 85 -5.68 0.00 21.24
C LYS A 85 -4.58 0.28 20.22
N ARG A 86 -3.45 -0.42 20.33
CA ARG A 86 -2.37 -0.33 19.34
C ARG A 86 -2.85 -0.79 17.96
N ALA A 87 -3.50 -1.94 17.85
CA ALA A 87 -4.02 -2.44 16.58
C ALA A 87 -5.03 -1.47 15.96
N GLN A 88 -5.88 -0.85 16.78
CA GLN A 88 -6.80 0.20 16.34
C GLN A 88 -6.07 1.43 15.81
N THR A 89 -5.11 1.98 16.55
CA THR A 89 -4.33 3.15 16.12
C THR A 89 -3.53 2.88 14.84
N GLU A 90 -2.99 1.67 14.67
CA GLU A 90 -2.29 1.27 13.45
C GLU A 90 -3.24 1.24 12.25
N THR A 91 -4.42 0.63 12.43
CA THR A 91 -5.50 0.64 11.42
C THR A 91 -5.93 2.07 11.07
N GLU A 92 -6.10 2.94 12.06
CA GLU A 92 -6.48 4.35 11.85
C GLU A 92 -5.43 5.11 11.05
N ARG A 93 -4.14 4.86 11.29
CA ARG A 93 -3.03 5.46 10.53
C ARG A 93 -3.07 5.00 9.07
N GLU A 94 -3.22 3.71 8.82
CA GLU A 94 -3.32 3.15 7.46
C GLU A 94 -4.52 3.74 6.71
N LEU A 95 -5.69 3.80 7.37
CA LEU A 95 -6.89 4.42 6.81
C LEU A 95 -6.68 5.92 6.52
N GLY A 96 -5.95 6.62 7.39
CA GLY A 96 -5.57 8.03 7.20
C GLY A 96 -4.76 8.23 5.92
N VAL A 97 -3.71 7.43 5.73
CA VAL A 97 -2.86 7.48 4.53
C VAL A 97 -3.68 7.18 3.27
N ILE A 98 -4.52 6.14 3.30
CA ILE A 98 -5.38 5.78 2.17
C ILE A 98 -6.35 6.92 1.84
N ARG A 99 -6.92 7.59 2.85
CA ARG A 99 -7.83 8.73 2.64
C ARG A 99 -7.12 9.93 2.04
N GLU A 100 -5.93 10.27 2.53
CA GLU A 100 -5.12 11.37 2.02
C GLU A 100 -4.74 11.13 0.55
N VAL A 101 -4.23 9.94 0.22
CA VAL A 101 -3.92 9.55 -1.18
C VAL A 101 -5.17 9.62 -2.06
N ASN A 102 -6.33 9.19 -1.57
CA ASN A 102 -7.58 9.31 -2.32
C ASN A 102 -8.03 10.76 -2.50
N GLN A 103 -7.76 11.65 -1.54
CA GLN A 103 -8.06 13.08 -1.65
C GLN A 103 -7.16 13.72 -2.72
N THR A 104 -5.85 13.50 -2.66
CA THR A 104 -4.91 14.05 -3.65
C THR A 104 -5.22 13.54 -5.06
N MET A 105 -5.53 12.24 -5.23
CA MET A 105 -5.96 11.71 -6.52
C MET A 105 -7.26 12.34 -7.06
N ARG A 106 -8.18 12.76 -6.18
CA ARG A 106 -9.42 13.45 -6.59
C ARG A 106 -9.14 14.90 -6.96
N GLU A 107 -8.23 15.56 -6.25
CA GLU A 107 -7.80 16.92 -6.54
C GLU A 107 -7.00 16.99 -7.85
N GLU A 108 -6.09 16.05 -8.08
CA GLU A 108 -5.37 15.87 -9.34
C GLU A 108 -6.34 15.61 -10.50
N ARG A 109 -7.36 14.74 -10.31
CA ARG A 109 -8.39 14.53 -11.33
C ARG A 109 -9.22 15.78 -11.64
N LYS A 110 -9.36 16.71 -10.70
CA LYS A 110 -10.05 17.99 -10.93
C LYS A 110 -9.14 19.03 -11.59
N SER A 111 -7.83 18.93 -11.39
CA SER A 111 -6.86 19.86 -11.98
C SER A 111 -6.47 19.50 -13.41
N GLU A 112 -6.79 18.29 -13.90
CA GLU A 112 -6.65 17.94 -15.31
C GLU A 112 -7.30 19.00 -16.22
N HIS A 113 -6.47 19.63 -17.04
CA HIS A 113 -6.89 20.76 -17.88
C HIS A 113 -7.75 20.27 -19.04
N TRP A 114 -8.90 20.91 -19.27
CA TRP A 114 -9.86 20.52 -20.31
C TRP A 114 -9.26 20.30 -21.72
N PRO A 115 -8.20 21.02 -22.19
CA PRO A 115 -7.62 20.75 -23.51
C PRO A 115 -6.97 19.36 -23.60
N GLN A 116 -6.42 18.86 -22.49
CA GLN A 116 -5.68 17.59 -22.43
C GLN A 116 -6.58 16.35 -22.42
N TYR A 117 -7.81 16.47 -21.91
CA TYR A 117 -8.81 15.40 -22.07
C TYR A 117 -9.60 15.54 -23.37
N SER A 118 -9.88 16.77 -23.82
CA SER A 118 -10.79 17.03 -24.95
C SER A 118 -10.15 16.82 -26.34
N TRP A 119 -8.82 16.88 -26.46
CA TRP A 119 -8.16 16.69 -27.77
C TRP A 119 -8.35 15.28 -28.34
N ARG A 120 -8.52 14.25 -27.49
CA ARG A 120 -8.75 12.86 -27.94
C ARG A 120 -10.14 12.69 -28.56
N PRO A 121 -11.26 13.05 -27.87
CA PRO A 121 -12.58 13.10 -28.50
C PRO A 121 -12.60 13.96 -29.76
N PHE A 122 -11.98 15.15 -29.71
CA PHE A 122 -11.89 16.03 -30.87
C PHE A 122 -11.23 15.34 -32.07
N ASN A 123 -10.07 14.70 -31.89
CA ASN A 123 -9.40 13.95 -32.95
C ASN A 123 -10.23 12.75 -33.44
N GLY A 124 -10.92 12.05 -32.53
CA GLY A 124 -11.78 10.91 -32.86
C GLY A 124 -12.97 11.29 -33.76
N PHE A 125 -13.52 12.49 -33.61
CA PHE A 125 -14.58 13.00 -34.48
C PHE A 125 -14.04 13.71 -35.73
N ALA A 126 -12.93 14.43 -35.61
CA ALA A 126 -12.33 15.18 -36.71
C ALA A 126 -11.81 14.26 -37.82
N PHE A 127 -11.25 13.09 -37.48
CA PHE A 127 -10.75 12.13 -38.48
C PHE A 127 -11.84 11.63 -39.45
N PRO A 128 -12.94 10.99 -39.00
CA PRO A 128 -13.99 10.53 -39.91
C PRO A 128 -14.66 11.69 -40.64
N LEU A 129 -14.82 12.84 -39.98
CA LEU A 129 -15.35 14.05 -40.62
C LEU A 129 -14.45 14.53 -41.75
N ALA A 130 -13.12 14.56 -41.56
CA ALA A 130 -12.16 14.95 -42.58
C ALA A 130 -12.19 13.99 -43.77
N VAL A 131 -12.28 12.67 -43.53
CA VAL A 131 -12.42 11.67 -44.60
C VAL A 131 -13.71 11.89 -45.39
N ILE A 132 -14.85 12.07 -44.71
CA ILE A 132 -16.14 12.31 -45.37
C ILE A 132 -16.09 13.61 -46.19
N CYS A 133 -15.56 14.70 -45.62
CA CYS A 133 -15.50 15.97 -46.30
C CYS A 133 -14.61 15.93 -47.55
N ILE A 134 -13.39 15.38 -47.43
CA ILE A 134 -12.40 15.39 -48.52
C ILE A 134 -12.79 14.43 -49.65
N TYR A 135 -13.31 13.25 -49.34
CA TYR A 135 -13.55 12.20 -50.35
C TYR A 135 -15.00 12.13 -50.87
N PHE A 136 -15.96 12.75 -50.18
CA PHE A 136 -17.37 12.71 -50.60
C PHE A 136 -17.98 14.10 -50.75
N VAL A 137 -17.89 14.97 -49.74
CA VAL A 137 -18.59 16.28 -49.76
C VAL A 137 -17.99 17.24 -50.78
N LEU A 138 -16.67 17.46 -50.76
CA LEU A 138 -16.02 18.38 -51.70
C LEU A 138 -16.15 17.90 -53.16
N PRO A 139 -15.97 16.60 -53.49
CA PRO A 139 -16.25 16.09 -54.83
C PRO A 139 -17.71 16.25 -55.27
N LEU A 140 -18.67 15.99 -54.37
CA LEU A 140 -20.10 16.15 -54.69
C LEU A 140 -20.49 17.61 -54.91
N ALA A 141 -19.81 18.54 -54.24
CA ALA A 141 -20.02 19.98 -54.36
C ALA A 141 -19.18 20.64 -55.47
N GLU A 142 -18.48 19.86 -56.30
CA GLU A 142 -17.58 20.35 -57.37
C GLU A 142 -16.54 21.38 -56.87
N MET A 143 -16.17 21.32 -55.59
CA MET A 143 -15.21 22.23 -54.96
C MET A 143 -13.78 21.70 -55.08
N PRO A 144 -12.76 22.58 -55.07
CA PRO A 144 -11.37 22.15 -55.11
C PRO A 144 -11.04 21.26 -53.91
N VAL A 145 -10.57 20.03 -54.18
CA VAL A 145 -10.20 19.06 -53.16
C VAL A 145 -8.73 19.23 -52.80
N PRO A 146 -8.38 19.40 -51.52
CA PRO A 146 -6.98 19.48 -51.10
C PRO A 146 -6.29 18.12 -51.27
N VAL A 147 -5.08 18.13 -51.83
CA VAL A 147 -4.24 16.92 -51.90
C VAL A 147 -3.60 16.71 -50.53
N VAL A 148 -4.14 15.75 -49.76
CA VAL A 148 -3.57 15.34 -48.48
C VAL A 148 -2.60 14.18 -48.70
N PRO A 149 -1.30 14.34 -48.39
CA PRO A 149 -0.33 13.27 -48.54
C PRO A 149 -0.68 12.04 -47.69
N GLN A 150 -0.43 10.84 -48.22
CA GLN A 150 -0.77 9.57 -47.55
C GLN A 150 -0.14 9.41 -46.16
N TRP A 151 1.05 9.97 -45.94
CA TRP A 151 1.73 9.92 -44.64
C TRP A 151 1.00 10.72 -43.55
N VAL A 152 0.20 11.73 -43.92
CA VAL A 152 -0.65 12.48 -42.96
C VAL A 152 -1.75 11.57 -42.43
N TRP A 153 -2.42 10.80 -43.31
CA TRP A 153 -3.43 9.83 -42.93
C TRP A 153 -2.85 8.69 -42.09
N ALA A 154 -1.69 8.15 -42.50
CA ALA A 154 -0.99 7.11 -41.76
C ALA A 154 -0.55 7.62 -40.36
N GLY A 155 -0.04 8.84 -40.29
CA GLY A 155 0.32 9.50 -39.04
C GLY A 155 -0.89 9.63 -38.10
N TRP A 156 -2.01 10.14 -38.61
CA TRP A 156 -3.21 10.32 -37.80
C TRP A 156 -3.80 8.98 -37.31
N LEU A 157 -3.90 7.98 -38.19
CA LEU A 157 -4.37 6.64 -37.82
C LEU A 157 -3.45 5.95 -36.81
N SER A 158 -2.14 6.17 -36.87
CA SER A 158 -1.21 5.59 -35.89
C SER A 158 -1.44 6.19 -34.49
N ILE A 159 -1.63 7.51 -34.39
CA ILE A 159 -1.95 8.19 -33.12
C ILE A 159 -3.27 7.67 -32.56
N LEU A 160 -4.31 7.56 -33.40
CA LEU A 160 -5.61 7.03 -33.00
C LEU A 160 -5.51 5.56 -32.57
N GLY A 161 -4.76 4.74 -33.31
CA GLY A 161 -4.54 3.33 -33.03
C GLY A 161 -3.85 3.10 -31.68
N VAL A 162 -2.78 3.83 -31.39
CA VAL A 162 -2.09 3.79 -30.09
C VAL A 162 -3.05 4.18 -28.96
N SER A 163 -3.82 5.25 -29.14
CA SER A 163 -4.77 5.72 -28.12
C SER A 163 -5.88 4.70 -27.83
N ALA A 164 -6.42 4.05 -28.86
CA ALA A 164 -7.44 3.00 -28.73
C ALA A 164 -6.87 1.74 -28.07
N TYR A 165 -5.63 1.37 -28.40
CA TYR A 165 -4.94 0.23 -27.80
C TYR A 165 -4.70 0.41 -26.30
N HIS A 166 -4.20 1.57 -25.88
CA HIS A 166 -3.97 1.89 -24.47
C HIS A 166 -5.28 1.87 -23.68
N ARG A 167 -6.35 2.49 -24.20
CA ARG A 167 -7.67 2.47 -23.57
C ARG A 167 -8.25 1.06 -23.46
N GLY A 168 -7.96 0.19 -24.44
CA GLY A 168 -8.31 -1.22 -24.38
C GLY A 168 -7.54 -1.96 -23.27
N LYS A 169 -6.27 -1.64 -23.04
CA LYS A 169 -5.48 -2.23 -21.93
C LYS A 169 -5.99 -1.76 -20.56
N GLU A 170 -6.32 -0.48 -20.41
CA GLU A 170 -6.88 0.08 -19.16
C GLU A 170 -8.19 -0.62 -18.78
N LYS A 171 -9.12 -0.77 -19.73
CA LYS A 171 -10.38 -1.51 -19.49
C LYS A 171 -10.16 -2.98 -19.15
N ARG A 172 -9.17 -3.64 -19.75
CA ARG A 172 -8.80 -5.04 -19.41
C ARG A 172 -8.20 -5.16 -18.01
N ALA A 173 -7.43 -4.16 -17.58
CA ALA A 173 -6.86 -4.11 -16.24
C ALA A 173 -7.93 -3.84 -15.18
N GLU A 174 -8.89 -2.95 -15.45
CA GLU A 174 -10.04 -2.66 -14.57
C GLU A 174 -10.98 -3.87 -14.40
N VAL A 175 -11.15 -4.68 -15.45
CA VAL A 175 -11.96 -5.91 -15.41
C VAL A 175 -11.21 -7.09 -14.76
N GLY A 176 -9.94 -6.91 -14.37
CA GLY A 176 -9.16 -7.92 -13.66
C GLY A 176 -8.78 -9.12 -14.54
N ASP A 177 -8.54 -8.89 -15.83
CA ASP A 177 -8.34 -9.95 -16.81
C ASP A 177 -6.94 -10.59 -16.67
N ALA A 178 -6.79 -11.44 -15.65
CA ALA A 178 -5.84 -12.55 -15.67
C ALA A 178 -6.36 -13.58 -16.67
N ASN A 179 -6.12 -13.33 -17.95
CA ASN A 179 -6.40 -14.18 -19.12
C ASN A 179 -6.99 -15.58 -18.78
N PRO A 180 -8.34 -15.71 -18.66
CA PRO A 180 -8.98 -16.94 -18.20
C PRO A 180 -8.71 -18.12 -19.14
N GLY A 181 -8.33 -17.90 -20.40
CA GLY A 181 -8.02 -18.96 -21.35
C GLY A 181 -6.84 -19.85 -20.94
N LEU A 182 -5.79 -19.29 -20.30
CA LEU A 182 -4.63 -20.05 -19.84
C LEU A 182 -4.92 -20.79 -18.53
N ALA A 183 -5.58 -20.13 -17.58
CA ALA A 183 -5.94 -20.74 -16.30
C ALA A 183 -7.00 -21.85 -16.48
N VAL A 184 -8.04 -21.61 -17.28
CA VAL A 184 -9.06 -22.61 -17.64
C VAL A 184 -8.47 -23.72 -18.50
N GLY A 185 -7.57 -23.40 -19.43
CA GLY A 185 -6.84 -24.39 -20.22
C GLY A 185 -5.98 -25.32 -19.36
N MET A 186 -5.28 -24.76 -18.36
CA MET A 186 -4.46 -25.53 -17.42
C MET A 186 -5.33 -26.38 -16.47
N ILE A 187 -6.44 -25.84 -15.96
CA ILE A 187 -7.39 -26.57 -15.12
C ILE A 187 -8.03 -27.74 -15.89
N ASN A 188 -8.42 -27.55 -17.15
CA ASN A 188 -8.98 -28.62 -17.99
C ASN A 188 -7.94 -29.68 -18.36
N ALA A 189 -6.68 -29.29 -18.59
CA ALA A 189 -5.59 -30.23 -18.83
C ALA A 189 -5.27 -31.13 -17.62
N ILE A 190 -5.41 -30.59 -16.40
CA ILE A 190 -5.26 -31.34 -15.15
C ILE A 190 -6.47 -32.25 -14.92
N ARG A 191 -7.68 -31.77 -15.21
CA ARG A 191 -8.94 -32.51 -14.98
C ARG A 191 -9.20 -33.63 -16.01
N GLY A 192 -8.54 -33.59 -17.16
CA GLY A 192 -8.60 -34.65 -18.18
C GLY A 192 -7.58 -35.78 -18.01
N ARG A 193 -6.78 -35.80 -16.92
CA ARG A 193 -5.73 -36.80 -16.67
C ARG A 193 -5.92 -37.56 -15.34
N SER A 194 -7.16 -37.71 -14.87
CA SER A 194 -7.53 -38.59 -13.75
C SER A 194 -8.54 -39.62 -14.17
#